data_AF-A0A7K1WTY0-F1
#
_entry.id   AF-A0A7K1WTY0-F1
#
_cell.length_a   1.000
_cell.length_b   1.000
_cell.length_c   1.000
_cell.angle_alpha   90.00
_cell.angle_beta   90.00
_cell.angle_gamma   90.00
#
_symmetry.space_group_name_H-M   'P 1'
#
loop_
_entity.id
_entity.type
_entity.pdbx_description
1 polymer ?
#
loop_
_entity_poly.entity_id
_entity_poly.type
_entity_poly.pdbx_seq_one_letter_code
_entity_poly.pdbx_strand_id
1 'polypeptide(L)'
;MKKCWWKLKEVNEDKVLSYGILLLLLVYETKIYAQDGVAGINEANQKVRSYFDAGTELMYAVGAILGLIGAVKVYQKWNAGDPDTGKVAAAWFGSCVFLVVVATVIKSFFGV
;
A
#
# COMPACT_ATOMS: atom_id res chain seq x y z
N MET A 1 -21.78 74.20 10.22
CA MET A 1 -21.40 72.81 10.60
C MET A 1 -22.65 71.95 10.67
N LYS A 2 -22.57 70.69 10.20
CA LYS A 2 -23.59 69.60 10.25
C LYS A 2 -24.71 69.73 9.20
N LYS A 3 -25.06 68.74 8.38
CA LYS A 3 -24.84 67.28 8.35
C LYS A 3 -24.93 66.79 6.88
N CYS A 4 -23.92 66.06 6.41
CA CYS A 4 -24.00 65.27 5.17
C CYS A 4 -24.26 63.81 5.56
N TRP A 5 -25.54 63.43 5.70
CA TRP A 5 -25.94 62.08 6.16
C TRP A 5 -27.17 61.57 5.37
N TRP A 6 -27.17 61.78 4.05
CA TRP A 6 -28.21 61.25 3.17
C TRP A 6 -27.58 60.60 1.94
N LYS A 7 -27.25 59.31 2.05
CA LYS A 7 -27.29 58.27 1.00
C LYS A 7 -26.49 57.03 1.45
N LEU A 8 -27.10 56.21 2.30
CA LEU A 8 -26.65 54.83 2.57
C LEU A 8 -27.87 53.89 2.62
N LYS A 9 -28.80 54.05 1.69
CA LYS A 9 -30.02 53.22 1.67
C LYS A 9 -30.45 52.90 0.25
N GLU A 10 -29.64 52.08 -0.43
CA GLU A 10 -30.06 51.29 -1.59
C GLU A 10 -28.99 50.24 -1.90
N VAL A 11 -28.76 49.32 -0.97
CA VAL A 11 -28.01 48.10 -1.26
C VAL A 11 -29.04 46.98 -1.27
N ASN A 12 -29.25 46.36 -2.43
CA ASN A 12 -30.31 45.39 -2.66
C ASN A 12 -30.05 44.13 -1.80
N GLU A 13 -30.91 43.85 -0.80
CA GLU A 13 -30.70 42.80 0.21
C GLU A 13 -30.46 41.42 -0.41
N ASP A 14 -31.15 41.11 -1.52
CA ASP A 14 -30.99 39.85 -2.26
C ASP A 14 -29.60 39.70 -2.89
N LYS A 15 -29.01 40.81 -3.34
CA LYS A 15 -27.65 40.82 -3.91
C LYS A 15 -26.62 40.69 -2.80
N VAL A 16 -26.84 41.31 -1.64
CA VAL A 16 -25.95 41.18 -0.46
C VAL A 16 -25.95 39.75 0.06
N LEU A 17 -27.12 39.11 0.12
CA LEU A 17 -27.25 37.68 0.47
C LEU A 17 -26.54 36.79 -0.56
N SER A 18 -26.73 37.05 -1.85
CA SER A 18 -26.05 36.30 -2.92
C SER A 18 -24.53 36.47 -2.87
N TYR A 19 -24.03 37.68 -2.66
CA TYR A 19 -22.58 37.93 -2.52
C TYR A 19 -22.03 37.32 -1.22
N GLY A 20 -22.82 37.31 -0.14
CA GLY A 20 -22.46 36.67 1.14
C GLY A 20 -22.31 35.15 1.02
N ILE A 21 -23.24 34.49 0.33
CA ILE A 21 -23.17 33.03 0.06
C ILE A 21 -21.98 32.69 -0.84
N LEU A 22 -21.71 33.53 -1.85
CA LEU A 22 -20.57 33.34 -2.76
C LEU A 22 -19.22 33.50 -2.02
N LEU A 23 -19.14 34.45 -1.09
CA LEU A 23 -17.98 34.63 -0.19
C LEU A 23 -17.82 33.43 0.76
N LEU A 24 -18.92 32.89 1.29
CA LEU A 24 -18.90 31.73 2.19
C LEU A 24 -18.43 30.45 1.47
N LEU A 25 -18.84 30.26 0.21
CA LEU A 25 -18.40 29.15 -0.64
C LEU A 25 -16.91 29.27 -1.02
N LEU A 26 -16.39 30.49 -1.23
CA LEU A 26 -14.97 30.70 -1.52
C LEU A 26 -14.05 30.44 -0.31
N VAL A 27 -14.55 30.60 0.92
CA VAL A 27 -13.79 30.31 2.15
C VAL A 27 -13.75 28.80 2.47
N TYR A 28 -14.70 28.02 1.93
CA TYR A 28 -14.80 26.57 2.17
C TYR A 28 -13.63 25.76 1.59
N GLU A 29 -12.91 26.29 0.60
CA GLU A 29 -11.81 25.61 -0.10
C GLU A 29 -10.43 25.76 0.58
N THR A 30 -10.37 26.13 1.87
CA THR A 30 -9.09 26.22 2.60
C THR A 30 -8.78 24.94 3.38
N LYS A 31 -8.77 23.80 2.66
CA LYS A 31 -8.07 22.57 3.09
C LYS A 31 -6.91 22.32 2.14
N ILE A 32 -6.04 23.32 1.97
CA ILE A 32 -4.71 23.09 1.42
C ILE A 32 -3.93 22.34 2.50
N TYR A 33 -4.11 21.02 2.57
CA TYR A 33 -3.10 20.16 3.13
C TYR A 33 -1.87 20.37 2.24
N ALA A 34 -0.97 21.25 2.66
CA ALA A 34 0.42 21.04 2.34
C ALA A 34 0.72 19.65 2.91
N GLN A 35 0.60 18.61 2.07
CA GLN A 35 0.97 17.25 2.44
C GLN A 35 2.44 17.36 2.80
N ASP A 36 2.73 17.35 4.10
CA ASP A 36 4.07 17.19 4.60
C ASP A 36 4.60 15.92 3.93
N GLY A 37 5.52 16.08 2.99
CA GLY A 37 6.02 14.98 2.18
C GLY A 37 6.56 13.86 3.07
N VAL A 38 7.07 14.22 4.26
CA VAL A 38 7.51 13.27 5.28
C VAL A 38 6.33 12.50 5.88
N ALA A 39 5.20 13.14 6.15
CA ALA A 39 3.97 12.47 6.62
C ALA A 39 3.42 11.49 5.57
N GLY A 40 3.37 11.90 4.30
CA GLY A 40 2.93 11.02 3.20
C GLY A 40 3.87 9.82 2.98
N ILE A 41 5.19 10.03 3.08
CA ILE A 41 6.19 8.95 3.03
C ILE A 41 6.02 7.99 4.20
N ASN A 42 5.78 8.50 5.41
CA ASN A 42 5.56 7.67 6.60
C ASN A 42 4.28 6.84 6.50
N GLU A 43 3.19 7.42 5.99
CA GLU A 43 1.94 6.70 5.77
C GLU A 43 2.12 5.60 4.70
N ALA A 44 2.78 5.90 3.59
CA ALA A 44 3.09 4.90 2.57
C ALA A 44 3.96 3.76 3.13
N ASN A 45 4.98 4.08 3.93
CA ASN A 45 5.84 3.08 4.57
C ASN A 45 5.05 2.15 5.50
N GLN A 46 4.14 2.70 6.32
CA GLN A 46 3.24 1.90 7.17
C GLN A 46 2.29 1.02 6.35
N LYS A 47 1.75 1.52 5.24
CA LYS A 47 0.90 0.73 4.34
C LYS A 47 1.67 -0.43 3.71
N VAL A 48 2.86 -0.20 3.17
CA VAL A 48 3.70 -1.27 2.61
C VAL A 48 4.02 -2.31 3.70
N ARG A 49 4.39 -1.87 4.91
CA ARG A 49 4.61 -2.74 6.09
C ARG A 49 3.42 -3.64 6.39
N SER A 50 2.21 -3.09 6.38
CA SER A 50 0.99 -3.85 6.66
C SER A 50 0.70 -4.97 5.65
N TYR A 51 1.19 -4.84 4.42
CA TYR A 51 1.02 -5.88 3.39
C TYR A 51 2.04 -7.03 3.51
N PHE A 52 3.16 -6.85 4.23
CA PHE A 52 4.18 -7.90 4.33
C PHE A 52 3.69 -9.14 5.08
N ASP A 53 2.83 -9.00 6.08
CA ASP A 53 2.32 -10.15 6.82
C ASP A 53 1.44 -11.04 5.93
N ALA A 54 0.43 -10.44 5.28
CA ALA A 54 -0.42 -11.14 4.32
C ALA A 54 0.40 -11.68 3.12
N GLY A 55 1.37 -10.90 2.64
CA GLY A 55 2.27 -11.33 1.56
C GLY A 55 3.18 -12.50 1.95
N THR A 56 3.64 -12.54 3.20
CA THR A 56 4.46 -13.64 3.73
C THR A 56 3.63 -14.92 3.85
N GLU A 57 2.42 -14.81 4.37
CA GLU A 57 1.49 -15.95 4.47
C GLU A 57 1.18 -16.54 3.07
N LEU A 58 0.91 -15.66 2.10
CA LEU A 58 0.71 -16.07 0.71
C LEU A 58 1.95 -16.77 0.14
N MET A 59 3.15 -16.25 0.42
CA MET A 59 4.39 -16.87 -0.04
C MET A 59 4.61 -18.26 0.55
N TYR A 60 4.28 -18.48 1.83
CA TYR A 60 4.32 -19.80 2.44
C TYR A 60 3.31 -20.75 1.82
N ALA A 61 2.10 -20.29 1.53
CA ALA A 61 1.09 -21.10 0.85
C ALA A 61 1.56 -21.53 -0.56
N VAL A 62 2.08 -20.59 -1.36
CA VAL A 62 2.64 -20.89 -2.68
C VAL A 62 3.86 -21.82 -2.58
N GLY A 63 4.76 -21.55 -1.63
CA GLY A 63 5.93 -22.39 -1.38
C GLY A 63 5.57 -23.82 -1.02
N ALA A 64 4.52 -24.03 -0.20
CA ALA A 64 4.03 -25.35 0.15
C ALA A 64 3.50 -26.11 -1.08
N ILE A 65 2.69 -25.45 -1.92
CA ILE A 65 2.13 -26.05 -3.14
C ILE A 65 3.25 -26.43 -4.12
N LEU A 66 4.16 -25.50 -4.41
CA LEU A 66 5.29 -25.75 -5.32
C LEU A 66 6.25 -26.83 -4.76
N GLY A 67 6.44 -26.85 -3.44
CA GLY A 67 7.19 -27.88 -2.73
C GLY A 67 6.61 -29.27 -2.97
N LEU A 68 5.30 -29.44 -2.80
CA LEU A 68 4.61 -30.71 -3.05
C LEU A 68 4.72 -31.13 -4.52
N ILE A 69 4.52 -30.21 -5.47
CA ILE A 69 4.63 -30.51 -6.91
C ILE A 69 6.06 -30.98 -7.26
N GLY A 70 7.08 -30.32 -6.71
CA GLY A 70 8.47 -30.72 -6.93
C GLY A 70 8.80 -32.08 -6.31
N ALA A 71 8.26 -32.40 -5.14
CA ALA A 71 8.43 -33.70 -4.51
C ALA A 71 7.86 -34.83 -5.39
N VAL A 72 6.68 -34.63 -5.99
CA VAL A 72 6.08 -35.59 -6.91
C VAL A 72 6.98 -35.84 -8.12
N LYS A 73 7.61 -34.79 -8.68
CA LYS A 73 8.55 -34.93 -9.82
C LYS A 73 9.81 -35.69 -9.44
N VAL A 74 10.37 -35.44 -8.25
CA VAL A 74 11.53 -36.18 -7.73
C VAL A 74 11.17 -37.65 -7.54
N TYR A 75 10.01 -37.94 -6.96
CA TYR A 75 9.51 -39.29 -6.79
C TYR A 75 9.31 -40.02 -8.12
N GLN A 76 8.74 -39.35 -9.13
CA GLN A 76 8.59 -39.92 -10.47
C GLN A 76 9.94 -40.29 -11.10
N LYS A 77 10.94 -39.40 -11.00
CA LYS A 77 12.31 -39.69 -11.50
C LYS A 77 12.98 -40.84 -10.75
N TRP A 78 12.79 -40.91 -9.42
CA TRP A 78 13.28 -42.00 -8.60
C TRP A 78 12.71 -43.35 -9.06
N ASN A 79 11.40 -43.43 -9.27
CA ASN A 79 10.75 -44.65 -9.74
C ASN A 79 11.13 -45.02 -11.18
N ALA A 80 11.49 -44.04 -12.01
CA ALA A 80 11.98 -44.26 -13.36
C ALA A 80 13.45 -44.73 -13.42
N GLY A 81 14.16 -44.77 -12.28
CA GLY A 81 15.57 -45.14 -12.25
C GLY A 81 16.49 -44.09 -12.87
N ASP A 82 16.08 -42.82 -12.92
CA ASP A 82 16.83 -41.74 -13.54
C ASP A 82 18.12 -41.46 -12.73
N PRO A 83 19.33 -41.58 -13.32
CA PRO A 83 20.59 -41.35 -12.62
C PRO A 83 20.74 -39.90 -12.10
N ASP A 84 20.01 -38.93 -12.66
CA ASP A 84 20.05 -37.53 -12.22
C ASP A 84 19.07 -37.22 -11.08
N THR A 85 18.36 -38.23 -10.53
CA THR A 85 17.38 -38.03 -9.45
C THR A 85 17.97 -37.31 -8.25
N GLY A 86 19.20 -37.64 -7.83
CA GLY A 86 19.87 -36.97 -6.71
C GLY A 86 20.11 -35.48 -6.96
N LYS A 87 20.49 -35.10 -8.19
CA LYS A 87 20.67 -33.70 -8.59
C LYS A 87 19.36 -32.95 -8.60
N VAL A 88 18.29 -33.56 -9.13
CA VAL A 88 16.95 -32.95 -9.16
C VAL A 88 16.37 -32.82 -7.74
N ALA A 89 16.57 -33.82 -6.89
CA ALA A 89 16.16 -33.79 -5.49
C ALA A 89 16.88 -32.68 -4.71
N ALA A 90 18.20 -32.55 -4.88
CA ALA A 90 18.99 -31.50 -4.24
C ALA A 90 18.57 -30.10 -4.71
N ALA A 91 18.36 -29.91 -6.02
CA ALA A 91 17.90 -28.64 -6.58
C ALA A 91 16.50 -28.24 -6.08
N TRP A 92 15.57 -29.20 -6.01
CA TRP A 92 14.24 -28.99 -5.45
C TRP A 92 14.29 -28.62 -3.97
N PHE A 93 15.03 -29.40 -3.16
CA PHE A 93 15.13 -29.17 -1.73
C PHE A 93 15.77 -27.81 -1.42
N GLY A 94 16.87 -27.46 -2.11
CA GLY A 94 17.51 -26.16 -1.97
C GLY A 94 16.58 -24.99 -2.31
N SER A 95 15.76 -25.15 -3.35
CA SER A 95 14.74 -24.15 -3.74
C SER A 95 13.65 -23.99 -2.68
N CYS A 96 13.22 -25.09 -2.06
CA CYS A 96 12.21 -25.05 -0.99
C CYS A 96 12.73 -24.34 0.26
N VAL A 97 13.95 -24.67 0.70
CA VAL A 97 14.58 -24.00 1.85
C VAL A 97 14.77 -22.51 1.57
N PHE A 98 15.23 -22.16 0.36
CA PHE A 98 15.40 -20.77 -0.03
C PHE A 98 14.10 -19.96 0.08
N LEU A 99 12.98 -20.47 -0.42
CA LEU A 99 11.67 -19.79 -0.33
C LEU A 99 11.24 -19.53 1.11
N VAL A 100 11.49 -20.46 2.03
CA VAL A 100 11.16 -20.28 3.45
C VAL A 100 12.06 -19.23 4.11
N VAL A 101 13.36 -19.25 3.80
CA VAL A 101 14.34 -18.30 4.38
C VAL A 101 14.14 -16.88 3.85
N VAL A 102 13.76 -16.70 2.58
CA VAL A 102 13.48 -15.38 1.99
C VAL A 102 12.43 -14.61 2.79
N ALA A 103 11.40 -15.29 3.33
CA ALA A 103 10.40 -14.66 4.19
C ALA A 103 11.04 -13.97 5.41
N THR A 104 11.96 -14.66 6.08
CA THR A 104 12.65 -14.13 7.26
C THR A 104 13.61 -13.00 6.92
N VAL A 105 14.29 -13.09 5.76
CA VAL A 105 15.21 -12.05 5.29
C VAL A 105 14.45 -10.77 4.94
N ILE A 106 13.33 -10.88 4.23
CA ILE A 106 12.49 -9.72 3.89
C ILE A 106 11.96 -9.06 5.16
N LYS A 107 11.43 -9.84 6.11
CA LYS A 107 10.99 -9.33 7.42
C LYS A 107 12.12 -8.59 8.16
N SER A 108 13.32 -9.17 8.17
CA SER A 108 14.49 -8.56 8.78
C SER A 108 14.93 -7.25 8.10
N PHE A 109 14.81 -7.11 6.78
CA PHE A 109 15.16 -5.87 6.08
C PHE A 109 14.19 -4.73 6.38
N PHE A 110 12.91 -5.05 6.54
CA PHE A 110 11.91 -4.05 6.88
C PHE A 110 11.79 -3.85 8.39
N GLY A 111 12.28 -4.74 9.24
CA GLY A 111 12.14 -4.61 10.70
C GLY A 111 10.70 -4.83 11.16
N VAL A 112 10.05 -5.83 10.56
CA VAL A 112 8.72 -6.37 10.91
C VAL A 112 8.86 -7.81 11.37
#